data_AF-A0A6A0QYR1-F1
#
_entry.id   AF-A0A6A0QYR1-F1
#
_cell.length_a   1.000
_cell.length_b   1.000
_cell.length_c   1.000
_cell.angle_alpha   90.00
_cell.angle_beta   90.00
_cell.angle_gamma   90.00
#
_symmetry.space_group_name_H-M   'P 1'
#
loop_
_entity.id
_entity.type
_entity.pdbx_description
1 polymer ?
#
loop_
_entity_poly.entity_id
_entity_poly.type
_entity_poly.pdbx_seq_one_letter_code
_entity_poly.pdbx_strand_id
1 'polypeptide(L)' 'MAAFLNRALGLDPTGTDFFIDDDASVFEGDINRLAAAGITLGCNPPTNDRYCPNSLVTRAQMATFLARALKLDT' A
#
# COMPACT_ATOMS: atom_id res chain seq x y z
N MET A 1 -3.44 6.85 4.10
CA MET A 1 -2.96 6.91 2.70
C MET A 1 -3.64 5.85 1.83
N ALA A 2 -3.62 4.55 2.19
CA ALA A 2 -4.20 3.46 1.40
C ALA A 2 -5.63 3.71 0.87
N ALA A 3 -6.59 4.02 1.76
CA ALA A 3 -7.97 4.29 1.38
C ALA A 3 -8.14 5.41 0.34
N PHE A 4 -7.28 6.44 0.37
CA PHE A 4 -7.33 7.53 -0.59
C PHE A 4 -6.92 7.04 -2.00
N LEU A 5 -5.82 6.28 -2.09
CA LEU A 5 -5.38 5.71 -3.36
C LEU A 5 -6.38 4.68 -3.88
N ASN A 6 -6.91 3.80 -3.03
CA ASN A 6 -7.92 2.84 -3.47
C ASN A 6 -9.18 3.56 -3.98
N ARG A 7 -9.66 4.59 -3.29
CA ARG A 7 -10.83 5.36 -3.73
C ARG A 7 -10.59 6.10 -5.05
N ALA A 8 -9.38 6.59 -5.29
CA ALA A 8 -9.03 7.27 -6.54
C ALA A 8 -8.89 6.30 -7.73
N LEU A 9 -8.39 5.09 -7.48
CA LEU A 9 -8.01 4.15 -8.53
C LEU A 9 -9.04 3.03 -8.76
N GLY A 10 -9.92 2.76 -7.78
CA GLY A 10 -10.89 1.67 -7.85
C GLY A 10 -10.22 0.30 -7.93
N LEU A 11 -9.27 0.01 -7.03
CA LEU A 11 -8.47 -1.22 -7.10
C LEU A 11 -9.31 -2.46 -6.83
N ASP A 12 -9.03 -3.54 -7.57
CA ASP A 12 -9.69 -4.83 -7.41
C ASP A 12 -9.53 -5.37 -5.98
N PRO A 13 -10.59 -5.93 -5.37
CA PRO A 13 -10.49 -6.57 -4.07
C PRO A 13 -9.54 -7.76 -4.12
N THR A 14 -8.91 -8.05 -2.98
CA THR A 14 -8.14 -9.27 -2.76
C THR A 14 -8.54 -9.88 -1.42
N GLY A 15 -8.47 -11.22 -1.33
CA GLY A 15 -8.59 -11.96 -0.07
C GLY A 15 -7.24 -12.34 0.53
N THR A 16 -6.14 -11.98 -0.12
CA THR A 16 -4.79 -12.19 0.39
C THR A 16 -4.45 -11.11 1.40
N ASP A 17 -4.03 -11.55 2.59
CA ASP A 17 -3.37 -10.72 3.58
C ASP A 17 -1.86 -10.67 3.28
N PHE A 18 -1.33 -9.46 3.12
CA PHE A 18 0.07 -9.22 2.75
C PHE A 18 0.95 -8.80 3.92
N PHE A 19 0.39 -8.31 5.03
CA PHE A 19 1.18 -7.68 6.09
C PHE A 19 0.74 -8.12 7.48
N ILE A 20 1.69 -8.41 8.35
CA ILE A 20 1.40 -8.96 9.69
C ILE A 20 1.04 -7.91 10.74
N ASP A 21 1.02 -6.62 10.37
CA ASP A 21 0.90 -5.50 11.32
C ASP A 21 -0.25 -4.53 11.01
N ASP A 22 -1.19 -4.91 10.15
CA ASP A 22 -2.36 -4.11 9.79
C ASP A 22 -3.73 -4.73 10.12
N ASP A 23 -3.81 -5.93 10.69
CA ASP A 23 -5.06 -6.60 11.15
C ASP A 23 -6.01 -5.72 12.00
N ALA A 24 -5.45 -4.79 12.78
CA ALA A 24 -6.22 -3.89 13.63
C ALA A 24 -6.68 -2.61 12.91
N SER A 25 -6.29 -2.43 11.65
CA SER A 25 -6.57 -1.26 10.84
C SER A 25 -7.92 -1.39 10.16
N VAL A 26 -8.80 -0.40 10.33
CA VAL A 26 -10.03 -0.28 9.52
C VAL A 26 -9.75 -0.16 8.01
N PHE A 27 -8.49 0.08 7.63
CA PHE A 27 -8.03 0.20 6.24
C PHE A 27 -7.28 -1.03 5.74
N GLU A 28 -7.21 -2.13 6.50
CA GLU A 28 -6.54 -3.39 6.09
C GLU A 28 -6.96 -3.83 4.68
N GLY A 29 -8.27 -3.84 4.41
CA GLY A 29 -8.78 -4.17 3.07
C GLY A 29 -8.29 -3.22 1.96
N ASP A 30 -8.08 -1.93 2.24
CA ASP A 30 -7.48 -1.00 1.27
C ASP A 30 -5.98 -1.25 1.11
N ILE A 31 -5.28 -1.56 2.20
CA ILE A 31 -3.85 -1.85 2.22
C ILE A 31 -3.54 -3.08 1.37
N ASN A 32 -4.28 -4.16 1.57
CA ASN A 32 -4.13 -5.40 0.82
C ASN A 32 -4.39 -5.20 -0.68
N ARG A 33 -5.34 -4.33 -1.06
CA ARG A 33 -5.55 -3.96 -2.48
C ARG A 33 -4.36 -3.21 -3.07
N LEU A 34 -3.76 -2.29 -2.33
CA LEU A 34 -2.55 -1.59 -2.78
C LEU A 34 -1.38 -2.55 -2.96
N ALA A 35 -1.23 -3.53 -2.08
CA ALA A 35 -0.18 -4.55 -2.18
C ALA A 35 -0.41 -5.47 -3.38
N ALA A 36 -1.64 -5.95 -3.58
CA ALA A 36 -2.01 -6.75 -4.75
C ALA A 36 -1.78 -6.00 -6.08
N ALA A 37 -2.01 -4.69 -6.10
CA ALA A 37 -1.74 -3.83 -7.26
C ALA A 37 -0.25 -3.46 -7.43
N GLY A 38 0.63 -3.90 -6.52
CA GLY A 38 2.07 -3.59 -6.55
C GLY A 38 2.40 -2.12 -6.23
N ILE A 39 1.50 -1.38 -5.60
CA ILE A 39 1.68 0.04 -5.27
C ILE A 39 2.54 0.18 -4.01
N THR A 40 2.15 -0.52 -2.94
CA THR A 40 2.94 -0.60 -1.70
C THR A 40 3.71 -1.92 -1.64
N LEU A 41 4.91 -1.88 -1.08
CA LEU A 41 5.79 -3.05 -0.92
C LEU A 41 6.16 -3.29 0.55
N GLY A 42 5.48 -2.66 1.49
CA GLY A 42 5.83 -2.72 2.91
C GLY A 42 6.95 -1.77 3.32
N CYS A 43 7.28 -1.79 4.62
CA CYS A 43 8.15 -0.81 5.29
C CYS A 43 9.44 -1.40 5.88
N ASN A 44 9.61 -2.72 5.89
CA ASN A 44 10.73 -3.39 6.58
C ASN A 44 11.55 -4.31 5.65
N PRO A 45 12.29 -3.73 4.70
CA PRO A 45 13.16 -4.52 3.84
C PRO A 45 14.26 -5.23 4.64
N PRO A 46 14.74 -6.41 4.19
CA PRO A 46 14.34 -7.05 2.94
C PRO A 46 13.05 -7.87 3.03
N THR A 47 12.54 -8.15 4.24
CA THR A 47 11.40 -9.05 4.45
C THR A 47 10.09 -8.49 3.89
N ASN A 48 9.83 -7.21 4.11
CA ASN A 48 8.65 -6.51 3.57
C ASN A 48 7.30 -7.16 3.94
N ASP A 49 7.22 -7.77 5.12
CA ASP A 49 6.00 -8.36 5.70
C ASP A 49 5.23 -7.40 6.60
N ARG A 50 5.66 -6.14 6.73
CA ARG A 50 4.96 -5.09 7.49
C ARG A 50 4.56 -3.91 6.63
N TYR A 51 3.39 -3.36 6.91
CA TYR A 51 2.88 -2.12 6.32
C TYR A 51 3.25 -0.88 7.14
N CYS A 52 3.43 -1.00 8.46
CA CYS A 52 3.65 0.13 9.37
C CYS A 52 2.52 1.19 9.29
N PRO A 53 1.26 0.88 9.65
CA PRO A 53 0.09 1.72 9.36
C PRO A 53 0.12 3.13 9.99
N ASN A 54 0.88 3.30 11.07
CA ASN A 54 1.01 4.56 11.80
C ASN A 54 2.24 5.39 11.42
N SER A 55 3.12 4.87 10.56
CA SER A 55 4.30 5.60 10.09
C SER A 55 3.90 6.72 9.12
N LEU A 56 4.59 7.86 9.24
CA LEU A 56 4.42 8.96 8.29
C LEU A 56 4.96 8.57 6.91
N VAL A 57 4.22 8.95 5.87
CA VAL A 57 4.65 8.80 4.47
C VAL A 57 5.41 10.07 4.06
N THR A 58 6.66 9.91 3.64
CA THR A 58 7.45 11.00 3.08
C THR A 58 6.95 11.40 1.69
N ARG A 59 7.30 12.61 1.25
CA ARG A 59 6.96 13.09 -0.11
C ARG A 59 7.53 12.17 -1.20
N ALA A 60 8.75 11.65 -1.01
CA ALA A 60 9.37 10.73 -1.95
C ALA A 60 8.62 9.40 -2.03
N GLN A 61 8.23 8.82 -0.88
CA GLN A 61 7.43 7.59 -0.86
C GLN A 61 6.06 7.79 -1.54
N MET A 62 5.39 8.92 -1.28
CA MET A 62 4.13 9.24 -1.95
C MET A 62 4.32 9.33 -3.47
N ALA A 63 5.40 9.98 -3.95
CA ALA A 63 5.73 10.02 -5.36
C ALA A 63 5.95 8.62 -5.96
N THR A 64 6.64 7.73 -5.24
CA THR A 64 6.83 6.33 -5.66
C THR A 64 5.51 5.57 -5.77
N PHE A 65 4.59 5.74 -4.81
CA PHE A 65 3.27 5.11 -4.89
C PHE A 65 2.48 5.59 -6.11
N LEU A 66 2.50 6.90 -6.39
CA LEU A 66 1.85 7.45 -7.58
C LEU A 66 2.49 6.97 -8.88
N ALA A 67 3.82 6.90 -8.93
CA ALA A 67 4.53 6.39 -10.11
C ALA A 67 4.17 4.94 -10.41
N ARG A 68 4.13 4.07 -9.40
CA ARG A 68 3.69 2.67 -9.54
C ARG A 68 2.22 2.57 -9.94
N ALA A 69 1.35 3.33 -9.28
CA ALA A 69 -0.09 3.35 -9.56
C ALA A 69 -0.39 3.78 -11.01
N LEU A 70 0.34 4.77 -11.53
CA LEU A 70 0.17 5.32 -12.86
C LEU A 70 1.06 4.65 -13.92
N LYS A 71 1.87 3.66 -13.53
CA LYS A 71 2.84 2.96 -14.39
C LYS A 71 3.74 3.94 -15.17
N LEU A 72 4.29 4.92 -14.47
CA LEU A 72 5.21 5.89 -15.06
C LEU A 72 6.58 5.22 -15.27
N ASP A 73 7.21 5.52 -16.40
CA ASP A 73 8.62 5.19 -16.60
C ASP A 73 9.45 6.07 -15.65
N THR A 74 10.06 5.44 -14.65
CA THR A 74 10.91 6.10 -13.63
C THR A 74 12.35 5.66 -13.74
#